data_AF-A0A8T1SDI8-F1
#
_entry.id   AF-A0A8T1SDI8-F1
#
_cell.length_a   1.000
_cell.length_b   1.000
_cell.length_c   1.000
_cell.angle_alpha   90.00
_cell.angle_beta   90.00
_cell.angle_gamma   90.00
#
_symmetry.space_group_name_H-M   'P 1'
#
loop_
_entity.id
_entity.type
_entity.pdbx_description
1 polymer ?
#
loop_
_entity_poly.entity_id
_entity_poly.type
_entity_poly.pdbx_seq_one_letter_code
_entity_poly.pdbx_strand_id
1 'polypeptide(L)'
;MEIWEAMKRSQLRKDNGHVRLSHELSEGEKEATRSRKAKVLESLKRLGIACSKDNMPNIAVLGSGGGLRAMIALQGTLVELKKQVLLDAVMYLCGVSGSTWCMSTLYQEKDWTEKVQVLEECLCRTLSKPEPDIQKEFTIATQAAEDELFSLTNDWASFFIYKTLKQYAKSKLSEHKDASTNGTNPYPIYAAIEANQFKNAGENSPGTWFEFTPHESGFPGLGAFVCTEDLGSKFKDGDLKEKREEKNIGYLQGLWGSAPGSMKEIIKFIIDVLSKKSSQRLRELQKAEFGAGTDCTCAHCRTALLFLELYGHATAGEDCEGVFGQLKEVLEGEKSKNYYKKHFEVHKNWDSMTCEKRMADCAELSRSFEKELG
;
A
#
# COMPACT_ATOMS: atom_id res chain seq x y z
N MET A 1 14.07 -23.12 -39.96
CA MET A 1 15.15 -22.86 -38.99
C MET A 1 14.91 -21.48 -38.39
N GLU A 2 13.74 -21.25 -37.76
CA GLU A 2 13.19 -19.88 -37.64
C GLU A 2 12.29 -19.59 -36.43
N ILE A 3 12.07 -20.53 -35.50
CA ILE A 3 11.38 -20.23 -34.22
C ILE A 3 12.40 -20.17 -33.07
N TRP A 4 13.41 -21.04 -33.11
CA TRP A 4 14.45 -21.14 -32.09
C TRP A 4 15.40 -19.93 -32.04
N GLU A 5 15.71 -19.34 -33.19
CA GLU A 5 16.51 -18.10 -33.30
C GLU A 5 15.74 -16.88 -32.78
N ALA A 6 14.41 -16.82 -32.99
CA ALA A 6 13.55 -15.75 -32.48
C ALA A 6 13.42 -15.81 -30.95
N MET A 7 13.31 -17.01 -30.37
CA MET A 7 13.32 -17.22 -28.92
C MET A 7 14.69 -16.88 -28.29
N LYS A 8 15.81 -17.21 -28.95
CA LYS A 8 17.14 -16.79 -28.49
C LYS A 8 17.36 -15.28 -28.58
N ARG A 9 16.80 -14.61 -29.61
CA ARG A 9 16.88 -13.14 -29.72
C ARG A 9 16.04 -12.40 -28.68
N SER A 10 14.96 -12.98 -28.16
CA SER A 10 14.22 -12.40 -27.04
C SER A 10 14.98 -12.54 -25.72
N GLN A 11 15.72 -13.64 -25.52
CA GLN A 11 16.56 -13.85 -24.33
C GLN A 11 17.80 -12.94 -24.24
N LEU A 12 18.15 -12.23 -25.32
CA LEU A 12 19.37 -11.39 -25.42
C LEU A 12 19.09 -9.88 -25.45
N ARG A 13 17.83 -9.44 -25.40
CA ARG A 13 17.51 -8.04 -25.13
C ARG A 13 17.49 -7.86 -23.62
N LYS A 14 18.22 -6.85 -23.11
CA LYS A 14 17.90 -6.32 -21.78
C LYS A 14 16.40 -5.99 -21.81
N ASP A 15 15.62 -6.64 -20.96
CA ASP A 15 14.15 -6.60 -20.84
C ASP A 15 13.60 -5.21 -20.45
N ASN A 16 14.18 -4.12 -20.97
CA ASN A 16 13.65 -2.79 -20.72
C ASN A 16 12.57 -2.51 -21.76
N GLY A 17 11.32 -2.47 -21.29
CA GLY A 17 10.21 -1.89 -22.03
C GLY A 17 9.31 -2.84 -22.82
N HIS A 18 9.27 -4.14 -22.49
CA HIS A 18 8.27 -5.06 -23.03
C HIS A 18 7.61 -5.89 -21.92
N VAL A 19 6.36 -6.29 -22.14
CA VAL A 19 5.66 -7.28 -21.31
C VAL A 19 6.21 -8.66 -21.65
N ARG A 20 6.80 -9.32 -20.65
CA ARG A 20 7.25 -10.72 -20.75
C ARG A 20 6.03 -11.63 -20.74
N LEU A 21 5.90 -12.47 -21.76
CA LEU A 21 4.87 -13.51 -21.88
C LEU A 21 5.52 -14.89 -21.77
N SER A 22 5.55 -15.46 -20.58
CA SER A 22 6.06 -16.80 -20.31
C SER A 22 5.71 -17.26 -18.89
N HIS A 23 5.41 -18.55 -18.75
CA HIS A 23 5.20 -19.21 -17.44
C HIS A 23 6.51 -19.64 -16.77
N GLU A 24 7.66 -19.45 -17.41
CA GLU A 24 8.98 -19.68 -16.82
C GLU A 24 9.34 -18.57 -15.83
N LEU A 25 10.20 -18.91 -14.87
CA LEU A 25 10.79 -17.95 -13.92
C LEU A 25 11.60 -16.88 -14.65
N SER A 26 11.59 -15.65 -14.13
CA SER A 26 12.53 -14.62 -14.57
C SER A 26 13.98 -15.02 -14.35
N GLU A 27 14.89 -14.39 -15.10
CA GLU A 27 16.33 -14.57 -14.89
C GLU A 27 16.77 -14.12 -13.48
N GLY A 28 16.16 -13.06 -12.94
CA GLY A 28 16.42 -12.60 -11.57
C GLY A 28 16.03 -13.63 -10.51
N GLU A 29 14.88 -14.30 -10.66
CA GLU A 29 14.48 -15.37 -9.75
C GLU A 29 15.34 -16.63 -9.92
N LYS A 30 15.69 -17.00 -11.15
CA LYS A 30 16.62 -18.11 -11.43
C LYS A 30 17.98 -17.87 -10.79
N GLU A 31 18.49 -16.64 -10.85
CA GLU A 31 19.73 -16.25 -10.20
C GLU A 31 19.61 -16.33 -8.67
N ALA A 32 18.57 -15.71 -8.10
CA ALA A 32 18.33 -15.72 -6.66
C ALA A 32 18.25 -17.14 -6.08
N THR A 33 17.43 -17.99 -6.69
CA THR A 33 17.28 -19.39 -6.25
C THR A 33 18.57 -20.18 -6.43
N ARG A 34 19.29 -20.00 -7.54
CA ARG A 34 20.60 -20.66 -7.78
C ARG A 34 21.62 -20.29 -6.72
N SER A 35 21.73 -19.00 -6.36
CA SER A 35 22.62 -18.50 -5.32
C SER A 35 22.23 -19.02 -3.93
N ARG A 36 20.93 -19.12 -3.65
CA ARG A 36 20.39 -19.60 -2.37
C ARG A 36 20.59 -21.09 -2.12
N LYS A 37 20.64 -21.92 -3.17
CA LYS A 37 20.73 -23.40 -3.05
C LYS A 37 21.85 -23.89 -2.13
N ALA A 38 23.02 -23.25 -2.15
CA ALA A 38 24.15 -23.67 -1.31
C ALA A 38 23.83 -23.57 0.20
N LYS A 39 23.22 -22.45 0.61
CA LYS A 39 22.85 -22.18 1.99
C LYS A 39 21.73 -23.10 2.48
N VAL A 40 20.74 -23.35 1.63
CA VAL A 40 19.66 -24.30 1.95
C VAL A 40 20.21 -25.72 2.12
N LEU A 41 21.09 -26.16 1.22
CA LEU A 41 21.71 -27.49 1.32
C LEU A 41 22.53 -27.65 2.62
N GLU A 42 23.26 -26.62 3.02
CA GLU A 42 24.00 -26.61 4.29
C GLU A 42 23.05 -26.70 5.50
N SER A 43 21.96 -25.94 5.50
CA SER A 43 20.96 -25.99 6.56
C SER A 43 20.29 -27.37 6.65
N LEU A 44 19.85 -27.94 5.53
CA LEU A 44 19.26 -29.29 5.49
C LEU A 44 20.22 -30.36 6.02
N LYS A 45 21.52 -30.27 5.67
CA LYS A 45 22.55 -31.15 6.22
C LYS A 45 22.67 -31.02 7.74
N ARG A 46 22.64 -29.80 8.29
CA ARG A 46 22.67 -29.56 9.74
C ARG A 46 21.43 -30.12 10.45
N LEU A 47 20.30 -30.18 9.76
CA LEU A 47 19.05 -30.79 10.23
C LEU A 47 19.02 -32.32 10.08
N GLY A 48 20.09 -32.94 9.58
CA GLY A 48 20.16 -34.39 9.36
C GLY A 48 19.41 -34.88 8.11
N ILE A 49 19.01 -33.97 7.22
CA ILE A 49 18.30 -34.29 5.98
C ILE A 49 19.33 -34.41 4.85
N ALA A 50 19.61 -35.64 4.42
CA ALA A 50 20.53 -35.90 3.32
C ALA A 50 19.84 -35.67 1.96
N CYS A 51 20.31 -34.67 1.21
CA CYS A 51 19.87 -34.42 -0.17
C CYS A 51 21.05 -33.92 -1.03
N SER A 52 20.92 -34.01 -2.35
CA SER A 52 21.82 -33.37 -3.30
C SER A 52 21.28 -31.99 -3.70
N LYS A 53 22.09 -31.16 -4.36
CA LYS A 53 21.66 -29.86 -4.92
C LYS A 53 20.51 -29.98 -5.93
N ASP A 54 20.40 -31.14 -6.59
CA ASP A 54 19.39 -31.39 -7.62
C ASP A 54 18.07 -31.92 -7.03
N ASN A 55 18.14 -32.57 -5.85
CA ASN A 55 16.99 -33.22 -5.21
C ASN A 55 16.57 -32.56 -3.89
N MET A 56 17.16 -31.42 -3.54
CA MET A 56 16.77 -30.64 -2.36
C MET A 56 15.33 -30.10 -2.52
N PRO A 57 14.50 -30.12 -1.45
CA PRO A 57 13.16 -29.57 -1.51
C PRO A 57 13.18 -28.04 -1.64
N ASN A 58 12.24 -27.50 -2.41
CA ASN A 58 11.93 -26.07 -2.37
C ASN A 58 10.96 -25.82 -1.23
N ILE A 59 11.47 -25.22 -0.15
CA ILE A 59 10.67 -24.89 1.04
C ILE A 59 10.22 -23.43 0.94
N ALA A 60 8.93 -23.20 1.10
CA ALA A 60 8.34 -21.86 1.13
C ALA A 60 7.68 -21.58 2.49
N VAL A 61 7.84 -20.34 2.98
CA VAL A 61 7.09 -19.82 4.12
C VAL A 61 6.01 -18.89 3.59
N LEU A 62 4.77 -19.07 4.06
CA LEU A 62 3.59 -18.34 3.59
C LEU A 62 3.04 -17.47 4.74
N GLY A 63 3.18 -16.16 4.63
CA GLY A 63 2.64 -15.18 5.56
C GLY A 63 1.21 -14.75 5.18
N SER A 64 0.26 -15.00 6.07
CA SER A 64 -1.14 -14.63 5.86
C SER A 64 -1.40 -13.13 6.04
N GLY A 65 -2.57 -12.67 5.61
CA GLY A 65 -3.06 -11.34 5.97
C GLY A 65 -3.45 -11.22 7.45
N GLY A 66 -3.73 -9.99 7.89
CA GLY A 66 -4.12 -9.71 9.27
C GLY A 66 -3.53 -8.42 9.87
N GLY A 67 -3.15 -7.46 9.02
CA GLY A 67 -2.61 -6.17 9.44
C GLY A 67 -1.40 -6.29 10.38
N LEU A 68 -1.33 -5.42 11.39
CA LEU A 68 -0.19 -5.34 12.29
C LEU A 68 0.05 -6.66 13.06
N ARG A 69 -1.02 -7.40 13.37
CA ARG A 69 -0.91 -8.74 14.00
C ARG A 69 -0.11 -9.69 13.12
N ALA A 70 -0.43 -9.76 11.83
CA ALA A 70 0.29 -10.63 10.89
C ALA A 70 1.74 -10.19 10.68
N MET A 71 2.00 -8.87 10.66
CA MET A 71 3.36 -8.34 10.61
C MET A 71 4.20 -8.80 11.81
N ILE A 72 3.70 -8.60 13.03
CA ILE A 72 4.41 -8.97 14.26
C ILE A 72 4.56 -10.49 14.37
N ALA A 73 3.50 -11.24 14.06
CA ALA A 73 3.54 -12.70 14.10
C ALA A 73 4.55 -13.28 13.10
N LEU A 74 4.63 -12.73 11.88
CA LEU A 74 5.60 -13.17 10.89
C LEU A 74 7.04 -12.85 11.35
N GLN A 75 7.27 -11.65 11.90
CA GLN A 75 8.60 -11.29 12.43
C GLN A 75 9.07 -12.29 13.49
N GLY A 76 8.25 -12.55 14.51
CA GLY A 76 8.58 -13.51 15.57
C GLY A 76 8.76 -14.94 15.05
N THR A 77 7.94 -15.34 14.06
CA THR A 77 8.07 -16.66 13.40
C THR A 77 9.40 -16.78 12.68
N LEU A 78 9.84 -15.75 11.94
CA LEU A 78 11.13 -15.76 11.23
C LEU A 78 12.30 -15.81 12.22
N VAL A 79 12.21 -15.08 13.33
CA VAL A 79 13.20 -15.16 14.43
C VAL A 79 13.30 -16.58 14.99
N GLU A 80 12.17 -17.22 15.27
CA GLU A 80 12.17 -18.59 15.79
C GLU A 80 12.69 -19.59 14.75
N LEU A 81 12.28 -19.47 13.48
CA LEU A 81 12.82 -20.30 12.40
C LEU A 81 14.35 -20.16 12.27
N LYS A 82 14.92 -18.97 12.49
CA LYS A 82 16.37 -18.78 12.48
C LYS A 82 17.03 -19.49 13.66
N LYS A 83 16.46 -19.40 14.87
CA LYS A 83 16.97 -20.11 16.06
C LYS A 83 16.95 -21.63 15.88
N GLN A 84 15.93 -22.15 15.21
CA GLN A 84 15.78 -23.57 14.91
C GLN A 84 16.56 -24.01 13.65
N VAL A 85 17.36 -23.13 13.04
CA VAL A 85 18.14 -23.40 11.80
C VAL A 85 17.27 -23.62 10.55
N LEU A 86 15.95 -23.56 10.68
CA LEU A 86 14.98 -23.79 9.61
C LEU A 86 14.93 -22.64 8.60
N LEU A 87 15.16 -21.38 9.03
CA LEU A 87 15.06 -20.22 8.13
C LEU A 87 16.07 -20.30 6.97
N ASP A 88 17.26 -20.85 7.22
CA ASP A 88 18.29 -21.00 6.20
C ASP A 88 17.93 -22.08 5.17
N ALA A 89 17.01 -22.99 5.49
CA ALA A 89 16.46 -23.98 4.55
C ALA A 89 15.32 -23.42 3.67
N VAL A 90 14.81 -22.22 3.97
CA VAL A 90 13.71 -21.60 3.21
C VAL A 90 14.25 -21.02 1.89
N MET A 91 13.63 -21.42 0.79
CA MET A 91 13.88 -20.89 -0.56
C MET A 91 13.05 -19.65 -0.85
N TYR A 92 11.75 -19.67 -0.50
CA TYR A 92 10.81 -18.59 -0.78
C TYR A 92 10.13 -18.07 0.49
N LEU A 93 9.98 -16.75 0.58
CA LEU A 93 9.16 -16.10 1.58
C LEU A 93 8.04 -15.36 0.87
N CYS A 94 6.82 -15.85 1.03
CA CYS A 94 5.64 -15.33 0.35
C CYS A 94 4.72 -14.65 1.35
N GLY A 95 4.02 -13.58 0.94
CA GLY A 95 3.08 -12.92 1.84
C GLY A 95 2.01 -12.08 1.18
N VAL A 96 0.91 -11.90 1.91
CA VAL A 96 -0.20 -11.00 1.56
C VAL A 96 -0.51 -10.07 2.73
N SER A 97 -1.04 -8.87 2.44
CA SER A 97 -1.49 -7.90 3.46
C SER A 97 -0.44 -7.68 4.57
N GLY A 98 -0.77 -7.77 5.85
CA GLY A 98 0.14 -7.46 6.96
C GLY A 98 1.50 -8.15 6.92
N SER A 99 1.59 -9.38 6.41
CA SER A 99 2.89 -10.05 6.24
C SER A 99 3.81 -9.35 5.24
N THR A 100 3.25 -8.72 4.20
CA THR A 100 4.02 -7.90 3.24
C THR A 100 4.69 -6.70 3.89
N TRP A 101 4.11 -6.15 4.96
CA TRP A 101 4.69 -5.03 5.70
C TRP A 101 5.96 -5.46 6.46
N CYS A 102 5.94 -6.66 7.05
CA CYS A 102 7.11 -7.27 7.69
C CYS A 102 8.19 -7.55 6.63
N MET A 103 7.83 -8.28 5.56
CA MET A 103 8.75 -8.62 4.48
C MET A 103 9.40 -7.36 3.88
N SER A 104 8.61 -6.39 3.42
CA SER A 104 9.16 -5.17 2.80
C SER A 104 10.01 -4.31 3.73
N THR A 105 9.84 -4.44 5.05
CA THR A 105 10.75 -3.81 6.03
C THR A 105 12.07 -4.59 6.15
N LEU A 106 12.02 -5.92 6.17
CA LEU A 106 13.21 -6.78 6.26
C LEU A 106 14.11 -6.66 5.02
N TYR A 107 13.53 -6.65 3.82
CA TYR A 107 14.31 -6.64 2.57
C TYR A 107 15.01 -5.31 2.25
N GLN A 108 14.83 -4.28 3.06
CA GLN A 108 15.69 -3.08 3.04
C GLN A 108 17.11 -3.41 3.53
N GLU A 109 17.26 -4.46 4.33
CA GLU A 109 18.55 -4.93 4.83
C GLU A 109 19.06 -6.09 3.98
N LYS A 110 20.24 -5.88 3.36
CA LYS A 110 20.87 -6.83 2.44
C LYS A 110 20.96 -8.26 3.00
N ASP A 111 21.33 -8.41 4.26
CA ASP A 111 21.56 -9.71 4.91
C ASP A 111 20.62 -9.92 6.10
N TRP A 112 19.34 -9.54 5.95
CA TRP A 112 18.38 -9.48 7.07
C TRP A 112 18.21 -10.78 7.84
N THR A 113 18.34 -11.95 7.20
CA THR A 113 18.23 -13.24 7.91
C THR A 113 19.32 -13.46 8.96
N GLU A 114 20.50 -12.87 8.78
CA GLU A 114 21.57 -12.89 9.79
C GLU A 114 21.35 -11.85 10.90
N LYS A 115 20.53 -10.84 10.63
CA LYS A 115 20.21 -9.74 11.55
C LYS A 115 18.79 -9.84 12.13
N VAL A 116 18.08 -10.95 11.93
CA VAL A 116 16.62 -11.02 12.13
C VAL A 116 16.19 -10.68 13.57
N GLN A 117 16.98 -11.05 14.58
CA GLN A 117 16.74 -10.69 15.98
C GLN A 117 16.93 -9.18 16.23
N VAL A 118 17.99 -8.58 15.68
CA VAL A 118 18.21 -7.13 15.78
C VAL A 118 17.08 -6.36 15.10
N LEU A 119 16.58 -6.87 13.96
CA LEU A 119 15.47 -6.28 13.23
C LEU A 119 14.14 -6.42 13.96
N GLU A 120 13.92 -7.51 14.71
CA GLU A 120 12.78 -7.65 15.62
C GLU A 120 12.81 -6.57 16.71
N GLU A 121 13.96 -6.36 17.36
CA GLU A 121 14.11 -5.29 18.36
C GLU A 121 13.89 -3.90 17.76
N CYS A 122 14.40 -3.64 16.55
CA CYS A 122 14.16 -2.40 15.82
C CYS A 122 12.68 -2.20 15.51
N LEU A 123 11.96 -3.27 15.12
CA LEU A 123 10.52 -3.23 14.90
C LEU A 123 9.78 -2.89 16.19
N CYS A 124 10.09 -3.57 17.30
CA CYS A 124 9.49 -3.28 18.61
C CYS A 124 9.72 -1.81 19.01
N ARG A 125 10.95 -1.31 18.84
CA ARG A 125 11.30 0.10 19.12
C ARG A 125 10.50 1.06 18.24
N THR A 126 10.36 0.78 16.94
CA THR A 126 9.61 1.62 16.02
C THR A 126 8.12 1.63 16.35
N LEU A 127 7.51 0.47 16.62
CA LEU A 127 6.08 0.39 16.96
C LEU A 127 5.76 0.98 18.34
N SER A 128 6.75 1.08 19.24
CA SER A 128 6.61 1.74 20.54
C SER A 128 6.72 3.26 20.48
N LYS A 129 7.08 3.84 19.31
CA LYS A 129 7.13 5.29 19.14
C LYS A 129 5.73 5.90 19.27
N PRO A 130 5.63 7.16 19.73
CA PRO A 130 4.37 7.90 19.69
C PRO A 130 3.83 7.99 18.25
N GLU A 131 2.54 8.30 18.13
CA GLU A 131 1.94 8.48 16.82
C GLU A 131 2.66 9.57 16.00
N PRO A 132 2.80 9.39 14.67
CA PRO A 132 3.39 10.40 13.82
C PRO A 132 2.60 11.71 13.87
N ASP A 133 3.27 12.80 13.52
CA ASP A 133 2.59 14.07 13.35
C ASP A 133 1.68 14.03 12.13
N ILE A 134 0.40 14.39 12.32
CA ILE A 134 -0.60 14.55 11.26
C ILE A 134 -0.08 15.41 10.11
N GLN A 135 0.77 16.41 10.40
CA GLN A 135 1.29 17.29 9.37
C GLN A 135 2.16 16.51 8.37
N LYS A 136 2.84 15.46 8.83
CA LYS A 136 3.57 14.52 7.96
C LYS A 136 2.62 13.62 7.18
N GLU A 137 1.55 13.13 7.80
CA GLU A 137 0.51 12.33 7.12
C GLU A 137 -0.08 13.12 5.95
N PHE A 138 -0.50 14.37 6.18
CA PHE A 138 -0.98 15.26 5.13
C PHE A 138 0.08 15.59 4.09
N THR A 139 1.34 15.83 4.50
CA THR A 139 2.42 16.09 3.54
C THR A 139 2.60 14.92 2.57
N ILE A 140 2.57 13.68 3.07
CA ILE A 140 2.68 12.48 2.22
C ILE A 140 1.47 12.39 1.29
N ALA A 141 0.25 12.59 1.80
CA ALA A 141 -0.97 12.53 1.01
C ALA A 141 -1.00 13.61 -0.10
N THR A 142 -0.67 14.86 0.23
CA THR A 142 -0.63 15.97 -0.73
C THR A 142 0.44 15.76 -1.80
N GLN A 143 1.63 15.27 -1.43
CA GLN A 143 2.67 14.90 -2.41
C GLN A 143 2.19 13.78 -3.34
N ALA A 144 1.48 12.78 -2.80
CA ALA A 144 0.94 11.71 -3.62
C ALA A 144 -0.15 12.19 -4.59
N ALA A 145 -0.90 13.24 -4.24
CA ALA A 145 -1.95 13.83 -5.06
C ALA A 145 -1.42 14.57 -6.31
N GLU A 146 -0.13 14.90 -6.35
CA GLU A 146 0.52 15.47 -7.54
C GLU A 146 0.75 14.42 -8.65
N ASP A 147 0.66 13.13 -8.31
CA ASP A 147 0.88 12.02 -9.23
C ASP A 147 -0.41 11.67 -10.00
N GLU A 148 -0.32 11.54 -11.33
CA GLU A 148 -1.48 11.20 -12.18
C GLU A 148 -2.12 9.83 -11.86
N LEU A 149 -1.40 8.92 -11.20
CA LEU A 149 -1.89 7.63 -10.70
C LEU A 149 -2.35 7.71 -9.24
N PHE A 150 -2.66 8.91 -8.75
CA PHE A 150 -3.30 9.05 -7.46
C PHE A 150 -4.57 8.17 -7.39
N SER A 151 -4.74 7.59 -6.21
CA SER A 151 -5.85 6.70 -5.86
C SER A 151 -5.98 6.66 -4.35
N LEU A 152 -7.11 6.17 -3.85
CA LEU A 152 -7.39 5.99 -2.43
C LEU A 152 -6.34 5.12 -1.71
N THR A 153 -5.57 4.31 -2.44
CA THR A 153 -4.42 3.59 -1.90
C THR A 153 -3.36 4.53 -1.32
N ASN A 154 -3.17 5.72 -1.91
CA ASN A 154 -2.24 6.73 -1.41
C ASN A 154 -2.73 7.32 -0.08
N ASP A 155 -4.02 7.62 0.03
CA ASP A 155 -4.61 8.09 1.29
C ASP A 155 -4.54 7.00 2.37
N TRP A 156 -4.87 5.77 2.01
CA TRP A 156 -4.73 4.62 2.91
C TRP A 156 -3.28 4.43 3.37
N ALA A 157 -2.31 4.55 2.47
CA ALA A 157 -0.89 4.48 2.80
C ALA A 157 -0.48 5.62 3.75
N SER A 158 -0.93 6.84 3.47
CA SER A 158 -0.52 8.06 4.18
C SER A 158 -1.13 8.17 5.58
N PHE A 159 -2.42 7.89 5.70
CA PHE A 159 -3.16 8.07 6.95
C PHE A 159 -3.17 6.80 7.79
N PHE A 160 -3.36 5.62 7.19
CA PHE A 160 -3.47 4.38 7.96
C PHE A 160 -2.14 3.63 8.09
N ILE A 161 -1.46 3.34 6.98
CA ILE A 161 -0.24 2.52 7.01
C ILE A 161 0.90 3.25 7.71
N TYR A 162 1.19 4.50 7.34
CA TYR A 162 2.23 5.29 8.00
C TYR A 162 2.00 5.39 9.51
N LYS A 163 0.76 5.67 9.93
CA LYS A 163 0.38 5.75 11.33
C LYS A 163 0.50 4.41 12.05
N THR A 164 0.14 3.31 11.39
CA THR A 164 0.20 1.96 11.97
C THR A 164 1.64 1.49 12.12
N LEU A 165 2.46 1.68 11.09
CA LEU A 165 3.85 1.23 11.05
C LEU A 165 4.83 2.20 11.72
N LYS A 166 4.39 3.43 12.03
CA LYS A 166 5.23 4.52 12.57
C LYS A 166 6.41 4.90 11.66
N GLN A 167 6.34 4.51 10.39
CA GLN A 167 7.38 4.73 9.38
C GLN A 167 6.77 4.69 7.97
N TYR A 168 7.35 5.46 7.04
CA TYR A 168 6.95 5.47 5.65
C TYR A 168 8.16 5.17 4.78
N ALA A 169 8.14 4.02 4.10
CA ALA A 169 9.25 3.56 3.29
C ALA A 169 9.27 4.25 1.93
N LYS A 170 10.30 5.07 1.68
CA LYS A 170 10.50 5.77 0.40
C LYS A 170 11.28 4.94 -0.63
N SER A 171 11.88 3.83 -0.20
CA SER A 171 12.60 2.91 -1.09
C SER A 171 11.66 2.27 -2.10
N LYS A 172 12.25 1.71 -3.16
CA LYS A 172 11.55 1.03 -4.26
C LYS A 172 11.67 -0.49 -4.11
N LEU A 173 10.74 -1.25 -4.70
CA LEU A 173 10.80 -2.70 -4.62
C LEU A 173 11.97 -3.25 -5.46
N SER A 174 12.28 -2.59 -6.58
CA SER A 174 13.46 -2.88 -7.39
C SER A 174 14.80 -2.71 -6.64
N GLU A 175 14.85 -1.86 -5.60
CA GLU A 175 16.05 -1.69 -4.76
C GLU A 175 16.31 -2.90 -3.86
N HIS A 176 15.33 -3.80 -3.70
CA HIS A 176 15.49 -5.03 -2.91
C HIS A 176 16.14 -6.19 -3.69
N LYS A 177 16.57 -5.98 -4.95
CA LYS A 177 17.23 -7.00 -5.79
C LYS A 177 18.45 -7.60 -5.10
N ASP A 178 19.36 -6.78 -4.59
CA ASP A 178 20.58 -7.23 -3.91
C ASP A 178 20.30 -8.12 -2.69
N ALA A 179 19.31 -7.74 -1.88
CA ALA A 179 18.87 -8.53 -0.73
C ALA A 179 18.23 -9.86 -1.14
N SER A 180 17.80 -10.00 -2.40
CA SER A 180 17.08 -11.16 -2.91
C SER A 180 17.98 -12.10 -3.71
N THR A 181 19.06 -11.60 -4.33
CA THR A 181 19.95 -12.37 -5.21
C THR A 181 21.24 -12.83 -4.54
N ASN A 182 21.62 -12.24 -3.40
CA ASN A 182 22.86 -12.56 -2.69
C ASN A 182 22.94 -14.02 -2.14
N GLY A 183 21.83 -14.76 -2.14
CA GLY A 183 21.73 -16.11 -1.57
C GLY A 183 21.65 -16.15 -0.03
N THR A 184 21.78 -15.00 0.64
CA THR A 184 21.68 -14.88 2.11
C THR A 184 20.25 -14.97 2.60
N ASN A 185 19.27 -14.49 1.84
CA ASN A 185 17.85 -14.47 2.23
C ASN A 185 17.00 -15.36 1.30
N PRO A 186 15.80 -15.81 1.74
CA PRO A 186 14.80 -16.38 0.84
C PRO A 186 14.41 -15.39 -0.27
N TYR A 187 13.90 -15.87 -1.39
CA TYR A 187 13.36 -15.01 -2.43
C TYR A 187 11.97 -14.48 -2.03
N PRO A 188 11.73 -13.15 -2.04
CA PRO A 188 10.46 -12.58 -1.61
C PRO A 188 9.41 -12.57 -2.73
N ILE A 189 8.20 -13.02 -2.40
CA ILE A 189 7.03 -12.93 -3.27
C ILE A 189 5.89 -12.22 -2.51
N TYR A 190 5.44 -11.10 -3.04
CA TYR A 190 4.29 -10.36 -2.50
C TYR A 190 3.11 -10.57 -3.43
N ALA A 191 1.89 -10.65 -2.89
CA ALA A 191 0.70 -10.84 -3.72
C ALA A 191 -0.45 -9.90 -3.37
N ALA A 192 -1.20 -9.51 -4.40
CA ALA A 192 -2.47 -8.81 -4.32
C ALA A 192 -3.49 -9.44 -5.28
N ILE A 193 -4.72 -8.96 -5.20
CA ILE A 193 -5.84 -9.44 -6.02
C ILE A 193 -6.30 -8.32 -6.96
N GLU A 194 -6.56 -8.65 -8.22
CA GLU A 194 -7.33 -7.79 -9.12
C GLU A 194 -8.82 -7.96 -8.80
N ALA A 195 -9.40 -6.89 -8.26
CA ALA A 195 -10.72 -6.95 -7.64
C ALA A 195 -11.86 -7.26 -8.62
N ASN A 196 -11.75 -6.85 -9.89
CA ASN A 196 -12.78 -7.10 -10.88
C ASN A 196 -12.76 -8.56 -11.36
N GLN A 197 -11.56 -9.11 -11.59
CA GLN A 197 -11.36 -10.51 -11.95
C GLN A 197 -11.82 -11.43 -10.82
N PHE A 198 -11.49 -11.08 -9.57
CA PHE A 198 -11.98 -11.82 -8.40
C PHE A 198 -13.51 -11.87 -8.33
N LYS A 199 -14.19 -10.72 -8.53
CA LYS A 199 -15.66 -10.64 -8.50
C LYS A 199 -16.34 -11.35 -9.66
N ASN A 200 -15.79 -11.23 -10.87
CA ASN A 200 -16.45 -11.69 -12.10
C ASN A 200 -16.11 -13.13 -12.47
N ALA A 201 -14.90 -13.59 -12.18
CA ALA A 201 -14.38 -14.89 -12.61
C ALA A 201 -13.88 -15.79 -11.47
N GLY A 202 -13.85 -15.27 -10.23
CA GLY A 202 -13.50 -16.03 -9.03
C GLY A 202 -12.00 -16.16 -8.79
N GLU A 203 -11.65 -16.82 -7.68
CA GLU A 203 -10.26 -16.88 -7.18
C GLU A 203 -9.29 -17.65 -8.10
N ASN A 204 -9.82 -18.59 -8.88
CA ASN A 204 -9.06 -19.48 -9.76
C ASN A 204 -8.89 -18.91 -11.17
N SER A 205 -9.39 -17.71 -11.44
CA SER A 205 -9.19 -17.06 -12.74
C SER A 205 -7.71 -16.69 -12.92
N PRO A 206 -7.12 -16.96 -14.11
CA PRO A 206 -5.73 -16.63 -14.41
C PRO A 206 -5.33 -15.16 -14.15
N GLY A 207 -6.29 -14.24 -14.23
CA GLY A 207 -6.09 -12.81 -14.01
C GLY A 207 -6.39 -12.31 -12.60
N THR A 208 -6.71 -13.20 -11.65
CA THR A 208 -7.09 -12.79 -10.28
C THR A 208 -5.89 -12.41 -9.43
N TRP A 209 -4.85 -13.24 -9.43
CA TRP A 209 -3.68 -13.02 -8.58
C TRP A 209 -2.63 -12.20 -9.32
N PHE A 210 -2.16 -11.15 -8.67
CA PHE A 210 -1.06 -10.33 -9.13
C PHE A 210 0.13 -10.48 -8.17
N GLU A 211 1.25 -10.88 -8.73
CA GLU A 211 2.50 -11.13 -8.02
C GLU A 211 3.44 -9.94 -8.16
N PHE A 212 4.18 -9.62 -7.10
CA PHE A 212 5.24 -8.64 -7.09
C PHE A 212 6.50 -9.28 -6.56
N THR A 213 7.60 -9.05 -7.26
CA THR A 213 8.96 -9.41 -6.81
C THR A 213 9.89 -8.23 -7.07
N PRO A 214 11.12 -8.23 -6.54
CA PRO A 214 12.12 -7.20 -6.87
C PRO A 214 12.51 -7.15 -8.34
N HIS A 215 12.27 -8.22 -9.12
CA HIS A 215 12.68 -8.30 -10.52
C HIS A 215 11.54 -8.00 -11.47
N GLU A 216 10.40 -8.65 -11.26
CA GLU A 216 9.22 -8.50 -12.10
C GLU A 216 7.92 -8.54 -11.29
N SER A 217 6.87 -7.98 -11.87
CA SER A 217 5.53 -7.97 -11.30
C SER A 217 4.49 -8.25 -12.39
N GLY A 218 3.46 -9.03 -12.10
CA GLY A 218 2.52 -9.47 -13.13
C GLY A 218 1.50 -10.50 -12.71
N PHE A 219 0.81 -11.07 -13.71
CA PHE A 219 -0.22 -12.09 -13.55
C PHE A 219 0.38 -13.48 -13.85
N PRO A 220 0.75 -14.28 -12.84
CA PRO A 220 1.32 -15.61 -13.06
C PRO A 220 0.39 -16.54 -13.84
N GLY A 221 -0.92 -16.47 -13.60
CA GLY A 221 -1.90 -17.28 -14.33
C GLY A 221 -1.95 -16.99 -15.83
N LEU A 222 -1.65 -15.75 -16.23
CA LEU A 222 -1.54 -15.33 -17.63
C LEU A 222 -0.11 -15.45 -18.18
N GLY A 223 0.88 -15.76 -17.33
CA GLY A 223 2.30 -15.72 -17.68
C GLY A 223 2.77 -14.33 -18.12
N ALA A 224 2.09 -13.26 -17.69
CA ALA A 224 2.30 -11.90 -18.19
C ALA A 224 2.92 -11.00 -17.11
N PHE A 225 4.15 -10.54 -17.35
CA PHE A 225 4.95 -9.80 -16.37
C PHE A 225 5.61 -8.57 -16.98
N VAL A 226 5.88 -7.57 -16.15
CA VAL A 226 6.73 -6.42 -16.48
C VAL A 226 7.88 -6.34 -15.49
N CYS A 227 8.98 -5.70 -15.88
CA CYS A 227 10.01 -5.29 -14.93
C CYS A 227 9.39 -4.46 -13.81
N THR A 228 9.74 -4.74 -12.55
CA THR A 228 9.12 -4.06 -11.38
C THR A 228 9.33 -2.54 -11.42
N GLU A 229 10.45 -2.07 -11.96
CA GLU A 229 10.75 -0.65 -12.19
C GLU A 229 9.79 0.04 -13.16
N ASP A 230 9.15 -0.74 -14.05
CA ASP A 230 8.20 -0.23 -15.03
C ASP A 230 6.74 -0.39 -14.56
N LEU A 231 6.51 -0.95 -13.37
CA LEU A 231 5.17 -1.12 -12.80
C LEU A 231 4.48 0.25 -12.64
N GLY A 232 3.27 0.36 -13.20
CA GLY A 232 2.50 1.62 -13.24
C GLY A 232 2.76 2.46 -14.50
N SER A 233 3.75 2.12 -15.32
CA SER A 233 3.98 2.76 -16.63
C SER A 233 2.88 2.42 -17.64
N LYS A 234 2.78 3.20 -18.73
CA LYS A 234 1.81 2.92 -19.81
C LYS A 234 2.41 1.98 -20.84
N PHE A 235 1.70 0.90 -21.13
CA PHE A 235 2.04 -0.07 -22.18
C PHE A 235 0.96 -0.07 -23.26
N LYS A 236 1.36 -0.37 -24.49
CA LYS A 236 0.45 -0.63 -25.62
C LYS A 236 1.02 -1.75 -26.46
N ASP A 237 0.18 -2.74 -26.76
CA ASP A 237 0.53 -3.94 -27.53
C ASP A 237 1.75 -4.69 -26.96
N GLY A 238 1.89 -4.67 -25.63
CA GLY A 238 3.02 -5.27 -24.92
C GLY A 238 4.28 -4.40 -24.85
N ASP A 239 4.31 -3.24 -25.50
CA ASP A 239 5.46 -2.34 -25.48
C ASP A 239 5.26 -1.16 -24.52
N LEU A 240 6.30 -0.80 -23.79
CA LEU A 240 6.36 0.41 -22.97
C LEU A 240 6.28 1.66 -23.86
N LYS A 241 5.30 2.53 -23.60
CA LYS A 241 5.10 3.78 -24.34
C LYS A 241 5.47 5.01 -23.52
N GLU A 242 5.19 4.97 -22.23
CA GLU A 242 5.49 6.06 -21.30
C GLU A 242 5.99 5.46 -20.00
N LYS A 243 7.29 5.61 -19.73
CA LYS A 243 7.89 5.20 -18.46
C LYS A 243 7.46 6.17 -17.38
N ARG A 244 6.99 5.62 -16.26
CA ARG A 244 6.63 6.35 -15.06
C ARG A 244 7.58 6.00 -13.94
N GLU A 245 7.60 6.83 -12.91
CA GLU A 245 8.37 6.53 -11.72
C GLU A 245 7.76 5.33 -10.97
N GLU A 246 8.62 4.39 -10.58
CA GLU A 246 8.22 3.25 -9.74
C GLU A 246 7.68 3.75 -8.41
N LYS A 247 6.52 3.22 -8.01
CA LYS A 247 5.92 3.50 -6.71
C LYS A 247 6.78 2.97 -5.57
N ASN A 248 6.94 3.78 -4.53
CA ASN A 248 7.69 3.39 -3.33
C ASN A 248 6.99 2.28 -2.53
N ILE A 249 7.75 1.63 -1.65
CA ILE A 249 7.27 0.58 -0.76
C ILE A 249 6.13 1.06 0.13
N GLY A 250 6.12 2.33 0.58
CA GLY A 250 5.01 2.89 1.35
C GLY A 250 3.67 2.79 0.61
N TYR A 251 3.66 3.14 -0.68
CA TYR A 251 2.49 2.93 -1.53
C TYR A 251 2.15 1.45 -1.68
N LEU A 252 3.14 0.58 -1.95
CA LEU A 252 2.90 -0.86 -2.12
C LEU A 252 2.38 -1.52 -0.83
N GLN A 253 2.83 -1.09 0.34
CA GLN A 253 2.28 -1.52 1.63
C GLN A 253 0.81 -1.12 1.79
N GLY A 254 0.44 0.07 1.29
CA GLY A 254 -0.95 0.49 1.13
C GLY A 254 -1.72 -0.43 0.19
N LEU A 255 -1.17 -0.73 -0.99
CA LEU A 255 -1.79 -1.59 -2.00
C LEU A 255 -2.02 -3.01 -1.48
N TRP A 256 -0.98 -3.66 -0.96
CA TRP A 256 -1.08 -5.01 -0.39
C TRP A 256 -1.98 -5.06 0.85
N GLY A 257 -2.02 -3.96 1.60
CA GLY A 257 -2.82 -3.78 2.82
C GLY A 257 -4.20 -3.17 2.60
N SER A 258 -4.68 -3.07 1.36
CA SER A 258 -5.87 -2.28 0.99
C SER A 258 -7.22 -2.98 1.21
N ALA A 259 -7.25 -4.26 1.60
CA ALA A 259 -8.50 -5.00 1.81
C ALA A 259 -9.54 -4.28 2.70
N PRO A 260 -9.16 -3.66 3.84
CA PRO A 260 -10.07 -2.80 4.63
C PRO A 260 -10.15 -1.33 4.14
N GLY A 261 -9.30 -0.90 3.20
CA GLY A 261 -9.16 0.48 2.74
C GLY A 261 -10.25 0.91 1.74
N SER A 262 -11.51 0.89 2.16
CA SER A 262 -12.61 1.46 1.38
C SER A 262 -12.65 2.99 1.49
N MET A 263 -13.29 3.68 0.54
CA MET A 263 -13.48 5.14 0.61
C MET A 263 -14.18 5.57 1.91
N LYS A 264 -15.22 4.83 2.34
CA LYS A 264 -15.93 5.08 3.60
C LYS A 264 -15.00 4.99 4.80
N GLU A 265 -14.18 3.95 4.88
CA GLU A 265 -13.24 3.75 5.98
C GLU A 265 -12.12 4.80 5.98
N ILE A 266 -11.62 5.20 4.80
CA ILE A 266 -10.63 6.27 4.65
C ILE A 266 -11.21 7.61 5.15
N ILE A 267 -12.41 7.98 4.69
CA ILE A 267 -13.07 9.23 5.11
C ILE A 267 -13.30 9.22 6.62
N LYS A 268 -13.87 8.13 7.15
CA LYS A 268 -14.09 7.97 8.59
C LYS A 268 -12.80 8.12 9.38
N PHE A 269 -11.71 7.51 8.92
CA PHE A 269 -10.41 7.62 9.57
C PHE A 269 -9.88 9.06 9.55
N ILE A 270 -9.98 9.76 8.41
CA ILE A 270 -9.56 11.17 8.30
C ILE A 270 -10.37 12.04 9.25
N ILE A 271 -11.70 11.88 9.28
CA ILE A 271 -12.60 12.59 10.21
C ILE A 271 -12.21 12.31 11.65
N ASP A 272 -12.01 11.05 12.03
CA ASP A 272 -11.61 10.67 13.40
C ASP A 272 -10.30 11.32 13.81
N VAL A 273 -9.31 11.34 12.89
CA VAL A 273 -8.00 11.95 13.15
C VAL A 273 -8.11 13.46 13.32
N LEU A 274 -8.87 14.14 12.47
CA LEU A 274 -9.10 15.58 12.57
C LEU A 274 -9.93 15.94 13.81
N SER A 275 -10.94 15.13 14.15
CA SER A 275 -11.86 15.35 15.28
C SER A 275 -11.21 15.03 16.64
N LYS A 276 -10.30 14.05 16.71
CA LYS A 276 -9.55 13.78 17.95
C LYS A 276 -8.64 14.95 18.32
N LYS A 277 -8.05 15.66 17.35
CA LYS A 277 -7.23 16.84 17.61
C LYS A 277 -8.04 18.02 18.13
N SER A 278 -9.23 18.29 17.57
CA SER A 278 -10.12 19.34 18.11
C SER A 278 -10.50 19.10 19.57
N SER A 279 -10.58 17.84 19.99
CA SER A 279 -10.96 17.45 21.37
C SER A 279 -9.78 17.26 22.33
N GLN A 280 -8.60 16.85 21.84
CA GLN A 280 -7.42 16.56 22.66
C GLN A 280 -6.64 17.83 23.03
N ARG A 281 -6.54 18.81 22.13
CA ARG A 281 -5.99 20.13 22.46
C ARG A 281 -6.90 20.97 23.33
N LEU A 282 -8.23 20.81 23.25
CA LEU A 282 -9.17 21.47 24.18
C LEU A 282 -8.92 21.08 25.64
N ARG A 283 -8.40 19.87 25.89
CA ARG A 283 -8.00 19.39 27.22
C ARG A 283 -6.59 19.81 27.64
N GLU A 284 -5.67 20.01 26.68
CA GLU A 284 -4.30 20.50 26.94
C GLU A 284 -4.24 22.03 27.08
N LEU A 285 -5.07 22.77 26.34
CA LEU A 285 -5.24 24.24 26.43
C LEU A 285 -5.90 24.68 27.75
N GLN A 286 -6.60 23.80 28.46
CA GLN A 286 -7.06 24.06 29.83
C GLN A 286 -5.93 23.96 30.87
N LYS A 287 -4.71 23.57 30.49
CA LYS A 287 -3.59 23.33 31.43
C LYS A 287 -2.25 23.99 31.08
N ALA A 288 -2.11 24.74 29.99
CA ALA A 288 -0.85 25.42 29.68
C ALA A 288 -1.05 26.80 29.04
N GLU A 289 -0.52 27.84 29.70
CA GLU A 289 -0.25 29.14 29.09
C GLU A 289 0.92 29.01 28.09
N PHE A 290 0.69 29.56 26.89
CA PHE A 290 1.64 29.84 25.80
C PHE A 290 2.35 28.68 25.10
N GLY A 291 1.99 28.51 23.82
CA GLY A 291 2.77 27.83 22.79
C GLY A 291 1.97 27.72 21.49
N ALA A 292 2.26 28.59 20.53
CA ALA A 292 1.57 28.68 19.25
C ALA A 292 1.62 27.35 18.48
N GLY A 293 0.44 26.76 18.24
CA GLY A 293 0.21 25.59 17.41
C GLY A 293 -1.23 25.58 16.90
N THR A 294 -1.40 25.30 15.61
CA THR A 294 -2.56 25.57 14.74
C THR A 294 -3.88 24.86 15.10
N ASP A 295 -4.72 25.44 15.96
CA ASP A 295 -6.15 25.11 16.04
C ASP A 295 -6.98 26.30 15.53
N CYS A 296 -7.76 26.11 14.45
CA CYS A 296 -8.71 27.10 13.93
C CYS A 296 -10.14 26.59 14.15
N THR A 297 -10.88 27.21 15.07
CA THR A 297 -12.33 27.00 15.24
C THR A 297 -13.15 27.89 14.30
N CYS A 298 -12.49 28.47 13.30
CA CYS A 298 -13.09 29.34 12.31
C CYS A 298 -14.16 28.61 11.50
N ALA A 299 -15.12 29.37 10.97
CA ALA A 299 -16.16 28.85 10.09
C ALA A 299 -15.57 28.03 8.95
N HIS A 300 -14.43 28.45 8.38
CA HIS A 300 -13.73 27.75 7.32
C HIS A 300 -13.35 26.30 7.69
N CYS A 301 -12.65 26.08 8.79
CA CYS A 301 -12.25 24.73 9.21
C CYS A 301 -13.45 23.87 9.64
N ARG A 302 -14.48 24.46 10.24
CA ARG A 302 -15.74 23.76 10.55
C ARG A 302 -16.46 23.32 9.28
N THR A 303 -16.54 24.17 8.26
CA THR A 303 -17.14 23.82 6.97
C THR A 303 -16.35 22.71 6.28
N ALA A 304 -15.02 22.76 6.28
CA ALA A 304 -14.19 21.71 5.70
C ALA A 304 -14.44 20.34 6.35
N LEU A 305 -14.54 20.28 7.69
CA LEU A 305 -14.88 19.05 8.41
C LEU A 305 -16.26 18.52 8.05
N LEU A 306 -17.26 19.40 8.01
CA LEU A 306 -18.63 19.03 7.66
C LEU A 306 -18.76 18.58 6.21
N PHE A 307 -17.95 19.11 5.28
CA PHE A 307 -17.90 18.60 3.90
C PHE A 307 -17.28 17.20 3.82
N LEU A 308 -16.24 16.91 4.60
CA LEU A 308 -15.69 15.55 4.68
C LEU A 308 -16.73 14.57 5.24
N GLU A 309 -17.46 14.96 6.28
CA GLU A 309 -18.56 14.17 6.86
C GLU A 309 -19.68 13.94 5.84
N LEU A 310 -20.10 14.99 5.14
CA LEU A 310 -21.08 14.91 4.07
C LEU A 310 -20.63 13.95 2.95
N TYR A 311 -19.35 13.99 2.56
CA TYR A 311 -18.77 13.07 1.58
C TYR A 311 -18.81 11.62 2.09
N GLY A 312 -18.56 11.41 3.38
CA GLY A 312 -18.71 10.11 4.04
C GLY A 312 -20.13 9.55 3.91
N HIS A 313 -21.14 10.36 4.25
CA HIS A 313 -22.55 9.98 4.09
C HIS A 313 -22.93 9.75 2.63
N ALA A 314 -22.42 10.55 1.69
CA ALA A 314 -22.65 10.37 0.25
C ALA A 314 -22.26 8.95 -0.20
N THR A 315 -21.09 8.47 0.25
CA THR A 315 -20.54 7.15 -0.12
C THR A 315 -21.26 5.99 0.55
N ALA A 316 -21.79 6.21 1.75
CA ALA A 316 -22.50 5.19 2.53
C ALA A 316 -23.99 5.08 2.19
N GLY A 317 -24.54 6.09 1.49
CA GLY A 317 -25.98 6.18 1.23
C GLY A 317 -26.80 6.49 2.49
N GLU A 318 -26.17 7.01 3.53
CA GLU A 318 -26.78 7.28 4.85
C GLU A 318 -27.50 8.64 4.89
N ASP A 319 -28.40 8.81 5.86
CA ASP A 319 -29.00 10.11 6.18
C ASP A 319 -27.92 11.09 6.65
N CYS A 320 -28.04 12.35 6.24
CA CYS A 320 -27.11 13.42 6.58
C CYS A 320 -27.80 14.76 6.86
N GLU A 321 -29.11 14.76 7.16
CA GLU A 321 -29.86 15.98 7.54
C GLU A 321 -29.17 16.76 8.68
N GLY A 322 -28.63 16.03 9.67
CA GLY A 322 -27.87 16.64 10.76
C GLY A 322 -26.62 17.41 10.28
N VAL A 323 -25.91 16.90 9.26
CA VAL A 323 -24.72 17.54 8.68
C VAL A 323 -25.12 18.76 7.86
N PHE A 324 -26.20 18.66 7.06
CA PHE A 324 -26.71 19.80 6.30
C PHE A 324 -27.20 20.95 7.19
N GLY A 325 -27.85 20.64 8.31
CA GLY A 325 -28.25 21.61 9.32
C GLY A 325 -27.05 22.37 9.89
N GLN A 326 -26.01 21.65 10.29
CA GLN A 326 -24.77 22.26 10.80
C GLN A 326 -24.04 23.10 9.74
N LEU A 327 -24.00 22.65 8.48
CA LEU A 327 -23.44 23.42 7.38
C LEU A 327 -24.20 24.73 7.17
N LYS A 328 -25.53 24.70 7.23
CA LYS A 328 -26.37 25.90 7.09
C LYS A 328 -26.08 26.93 8.19
N GLU A 329 -25.91 26.47 9.43
CA GLU A 329 -25.57 27.34 10.56
C GLU A 329 -24.19 27.98 10.39
N VAL A 330 -23.17 27.18 10.04
CA VAL A 330 -21.80 27.67 9.87
C VAL A 330 -21.70 28.65 8.70
N LEU A 331 -22.49 28.44 7.64
CA LEU A 331 -22.47 29.26 6.43
C LEU A 331 -23.48 30.42 6.44
N GLU A 332 -24.18 30.68 7.55
CA GLU A 332 -25.26 31.67 7.59
C GLU A 332 -24.81 33.10 7.22
N GLY A 333 -23.55 33.45 7.48
CA GLY A 333 -22.96 34.74 7.09
C GLY A 333 -22.61 34.86 5.59
N GLU A 334 -22.65 33.76 4.84
CA GLU A 334 -22.05 33.64 3.49
C GLU A 334 -23.10 33.43 2.39
N LYS A 335 -24.34 33.91 2.60
CA LYS A 335 -25.49 33.64 1.71
C LYS A 335 -25.30 34.08 0.25
N SER A 336 -24.40 35.03 0.00
CA SER A 336 -24.09 35.55 -1.35
C SER A 336 -23.14 34.64 -2.13
N LYS A 337 -22.42 33.74 -1.46
CA LYS A 337 -21.41 32.84 -2.02
C LYS A 337 -22.04 31.70 -2.82
N ASN A 338 -21.33 31.20 -3.84
CA ASN A 338 -21.86 30.13 -4.67
C ASN A 338 -21.89 28.79 -3.94
N TYR A 339 -20.93 28.53 -3.06
CA TYR A 339 -20.94 27.28 -2.28
C TYR A 339 -22.13 27.23 -1.31
N TYR A 340 -22.60 28.37 -0.79
CA TYR A 340 -23.82 28.42 0.03
C TYR A 340 -25.04 28.03 -0.80
N LYS A 341 -25.23 28.62 -1.99
CA LYS A 341 -26.35 28.26 -2.88
C LYS A 341 -26.32 26.80 -3.28
N LYS A 342 -25.11 26.30 -3.57
CA LYS A 342 -24.91 24.92 -3.97
C LYS A 342 -25.19 23.94 -2.84
N HIS A 343 -24.80 24.26 -1.59
CA HIS A 343 -25.19 23.48 -0.42
C HIS A 343 -26.70 23.25 -0.35
N PHE A 344 -27.52 24.29 -0.56
CA PHE A 344 -28.99 24.16 -0.57
C PHE A 344 -29.50 23.28 -1.72
N GLU A 345 -28.91 23.39 -2.90
CA GLU A 345 -29.28 22.55 -4.05
C GLU A 345 -29.00 21.07 -3.79
N VAL A 346 -27.81 20.77 -3.25
CA VAL A 346 -27.40 19.40 -2.89
C VAL A 346 -28.29 18.85 -1.77
N HIS A 347 -28.55 19.65 -0.73
CA HIS A 347 -29.42 19.27 0.38
C HIS A 347 -30.83 18.92 -0.10
N LYS A 348 -31.45 19.79 -0.91
CA LYS A 348 -32.83 19.59 -1.39
C LYS A 348 -33.02 18.30 -2.19
N ASN A 349 -32.00 17.90 -2.94
CA ASN A 349 -32.12 16.79 -3.88
C ASN A 349 -31.49 15.49 -3.35
N TRP A 350 -30.87 15.51 -2.16
CA TRP A 350 -30.04 14.43 -1.64
C TRP A 350 -30.71 13.05 -1.69
N ASP A 351 -31.92 12.95 -1.15
CA ASP A 351 -32.64 11.67 -1.05
C ASP A 351 -33.03 11.09 -2.42
N SER A 352 -33.16 11.94 -3.43
CA SER A 352 -33.51 11.54 -4.80
C SER A 352 -32.31 11.13 -5.65
N MET A 353 -31.08 11.38 -5.19
CA MET A 353 -29.85 11.15 -5.94
C MET A 353 -29.27 9.75 -5.71
N THR A 354 -28.62 9.22 -6.75
CA THR A 354 -27.76 8.04 -6.62
C THR A 354 -26.50 8.36 -5.81
N CYS A 355 -25.84 7.34 -5.25
CA CYS A 355 -24.55 7.50 -4.55
C CYS A 355 -23.52 8.26 -5.40
N GLU A 356 -23.38 7.89 -6.67
CA GLU A 356 -22.47 8.53 -7.62
C GLU A 356 -22.78 10.02 -7.79
N LYS A 357 -24.06 10.37 -7.90
CA LYS A 357 -24.50 11.76 -8.06
C LYS A 357 -24.27 12.56 -6.78
N ARG A 358 -24.56 11.99 -5.60
CA ARG A 358 -24.26 12.62 -4.30
C ARG A 358 -22.77 12.93 -4.17
N MET A 359 -21.90 11.97 -4.52
CA MET A 359 -20.45 12.15 -4.48
C MET A 359 -19.97 13.25 -5.44
N ALA A 360 -20.46 13.26 -6.68
CA ALA A 360 -20.12 14.29 -7.67
C ALA A 360 -20.52 15.70 -7.20
N ASP A 361 -21.71 15.82 -6.60
CA ASP A 361 -22.23 17.10 -6.13
C ASP A 361 -21.50 17.57 -4.87
N CYS A 362 -21.11 16.67 -3.95
CA CYS A 362 -20.23 16.99 -2.82
C CYS A 362 -18.84 17.47 -3.28
N ALA A 363 -18.28 16.85 -4.33
CA ALA A 363 -16.98 17.25 -4.88
C ALA A 363 -17.05 18.62 -5.55
N GLU A 364 -18.16 18.95 -6.22
CA GLU A 364 -18.37 20.26 -6.80
C GLU A 364 -18.64 21.34 -5.74
N LEU A 365 -19.38 21.00 -4.68
CA LEU A 365 -19.57 21.87 -3.51
C LEU A 365 -18.22 22.22 -2.85
N SER A 366 -17.37 21.23 -2.62
CA SER A 366 -16.04 21.41 -2.02
C SER A 366 -15.14 22.31 -2.90
N ARG A 367 -15.10 22.06 -4.22
CA ARG A 367 -14.36 22.92 -5.17
C ARG A 367 -14.86 24.35 -5.20
N SER A 368 -16.19 24.56 -5.10
CA SER A 368 -16.76 25.90 -5.05
C SER A 368 -16.36 26.64 -3.78
N PHE A 369 -16.20 25.94 -2.67
CA PHE A 369 -15.78 26.51 -1.41
C PHE A 369 -14.30 26.90 -1.42
N GLU A 370 -13.42 26.01 -1.88
CA GLU A 370 -11.99 26.30 -2.06
C GLU A 370 -11.79 27.54 -2.94
N LYS A 371 -12.41 27.55 -4.13
CA LYS A 371 -12.26 28.65 -5.10
C LYS A 371 -12.67 30.03 -4.55
N GLU A 372 -13.65 30.09 -3.66
CA GLU A 372 -14.19 31.36 -3.14
C GLU A 372 -13.53 31.85 -1.85
N LEU A 373 -12.72 31.00 -1.20
CA LEU A 373 -12.05 31.31 0.07
C LEU A 373 -10.52 31.40 -0.05
N GLY A 374 -9.94 30.94 -1.17
CA GLY A 374 -8.50 31.02 -1.42
C GLY A 374 -7.80 29.76 -0.97
#